data_AF-A0AAN5CRL2-F1
#
_entry.id   AF-A0AAN5CRL2-F1
#
_cell.length_a   1.000
_cell.length_b   1.000
_cell.length_c   1.000
_cell.angle_alpha   90.00
_cell.angle_beta   90.00
_cell.angle_gamma   90.00
#
_symmetry.space_group_name_H-M   'P 1'
#
loop_
_entity.id
_entity.type
_entity.pdbx_description
1 polymer ?
#
loop_
_entity_poly.entity_id
_entity_poly.type
_entity_poly.pdbx_seq_one_letter_code
_entity_poly.pdbx_strand_id
1 'polypeptide(L)'
;FQGVVTSVFNGRMFITFKLGSTVSSNTGKNSLSVGDVVDICVVSSKDDHFKLVDMGKEIRKRKDLIVRPFETSKCNVYCDADVIDTCDGYFLLDTPVIGKAFFPYKDAPREMEVGDAWKVRMIRRKEKKTFPSYWMATEVVGEHSRLSTTEDRRIERKEETKSISSGYSSAVSLPSSPTQDEEWTTVIITGESKKFYFGNCAMKDGIRICKQLNESGVDLERGSFYRVKWTKARNGTIEATDLDSTPLHLNNFQLE
;
A
#
# COMPACT_ATOMS: atom_id res chain seq x y z
N PHE A 1 -0.63 -12.09 -9.41
CA PHE A 1 -1.53 -11.53 -8.38
C PHE A 1 -2.95 -11.96 -8.65
N GLN A 2 -3.80 -12.06 -7.62
CA GLN A 2 -5.25 -12.11 -7.82
C GLN A 2 -5.77 -10.68 -7.99
N GLY A 3 -6.55 -10.43 -9.04
CA GLY A 3 -7.17 -9.15 -9.33
C GLY A 3 -8.68 -9.25 -9.44
N VAL A 4 -9.39 -8.25 -8.94
CA VAL A 4 -10.85 -8.09 -9.07
C VAL A 4 -11.18 -7.04 -10.10
N VAL A 5 -12.15 -7.34 -10.98
CA VAL A 5 -12.72 -6.37 -11.92
C VAL A 5 -13.61 -5.39 -11.17
N THR A 6 -13.18 -4.13 -11.10
CA THR A 6 -13.90 -3.07 -10.35
C THR A 6 -14.76 -2.17 -11.22
N SER A 7 -14.47 -2.09 -12.53
CA SER A 7 -15.31 -1.39 -13.51
C SER A 7 -15.08 -1.95 -14.91
N VAL A 8 -16.12 -1.92 -15.73
CA VAL A 8 -16.07 -2.21 -17.16
C VAL A 8 -16.75 -1.04 -17.89
N PHE A 9 -15.99 -0.32 -18.70
CA PHE A 9 -16.49 0.86 -19.42
C PHE A 9 -15.79 1.02 -20.77
N ASN A 10 -16.56 1.28 -21.84
CA ASN A 10 -16.07 1.48 -23.21
C ASN A 10 -15.07 0.40 -23.68
N GLY A 11 -15.38 -0.88 -23.41
CA GLY A 11 -14.50 -1.98 -23.78
C GLY A 11 -13.17 -2.01 -23.02
N ARG A 12 -13.05 -1.28 -21.90
CA ARG A 12 -11.92 -1.32 -20.97
C ARG A 12 -12.37 -1.86 -19.63
N MET A 13 -11.50 -2.62 -18.98
CA MET A 13 -11.71 -3.21 -17.66
C MET A 13 -10.68 -2.67 -16.71
N PHE A 14 -11.13 -2.21 -15.55
CA PHE A 14 -10.29 -1.81 -14.44
C PHE A 14 -10.17 -2.99 -13.48
N ILE A 15 -8.94 -3.45 -13.27
CA ILE A 15 -8.64 -4.59 -12.40
C ILE A 15 -7.82 -4.08 -11.23
N THR A 16 -8.31 -4.30 -10.01
CA THR A 16 -7.66 -3.93 -8.75
C THR A 16 -7.08 -5.16 -8.07
N PHE A 17 -5.90 -5.04 -7.48
CA PHE A 17 -5.22 -6.09 -6.74
C PHE A 17 -4.41 -5.48 -5.58
N LYS A 18 -3.86 -6.32 -4.70
CA LYS A 18 -3.19 -5.93 -3.44
C LYS A 18 -2.18 -4.78 -3.54
N LEU A 19 -1.47 -4.65 -4.67
CA LEU A 19 -0.44 -3.62 -4.85
C LEU A 19 -0.88 -2.44 -5.73
N GLY A 20 -2.07 -2.47 -6.31
CA GLY A 20 -2.53 -1.36 -7.15
C GLY A 20 -3.61 -1.74 -8.14
N SER A 21 -3.51 -1.20 -9.35
CA SER A 21 -4.49 -1.48 -10.39
C SER A 21 -3.90 -1.42 -11.78
N THR A 22 -4.56 -2.13 -12.68
CA THR A 22 -4.22 -2.17 -14.09
C THR A 22 -5.49 -2.01 -14.93
N VAL A 23 -5.30 -1.67 -16.20
CA VAL A 23 -6.37 -1.54 -17.19
C VAL A 23 -6.10 -2.52 -18.31
N SER A 24 -7.14 -3.23 -18.74
CA SER A 24 -7.09 -4.16 -19.87
C SER A 24 -8.22 -3.87 -20.85
N SER A 25 -8.02 -4.19 -22.13
CA SER A 25 -9.12 -4.17 -23.10
C SER A 25 -10.00 -5.40 -22.91
N ASN A 26 -11.32 -5.19 -22.87
CA ASN A 26 -12.34 -6.25 -22.82
C ASN A 26 -12.60 -6.81 -24.24
N THR A 27 -11.53 -7.12 -24.97
CA THR A 27 -11.61 -7.52 -26.39
C THR A 27 -11.31 -9.00 -26.59
N GLY A 28 -11.22 -9.77 -25.51
CA GLY A 28 -10.92 -11.22 -25.52
C GLY A 28 -12.15 -12.11 -25.62
N LYS A 29 -11.92 -13.42 -25.85
CA LYS A 29 -12.96 -14.47 -25.91
C LYS A 29 -13.70 -14.69 -24.59
N ASN A 30 -13.13 -14.27 -23.46
CA ASN A 30 -13.74 -14.37 -22.14
C ASN A 30 -14.15 -12.97 -21.69
N SER A 31 -15.43 -12.63 -21.82
CA SER A 31 -15.95 -11.35 -21.34
C SER A 31 -15.95 -11.33 -19.81
N LEU A 32 -15.08 -10.53 -19.19
CA LEU A 32 -15.15 -10.35 -17.74
C LEU A 32 -16.26 -9.37 -17.37
N SER A 33 -16.84 -9.62 -16.21
CA SER A 33 -17.87 -8.82 -15.56
C SER A 33 -17.35 -8.23 -14.26
N VAL A 34 -18.01 -7.17 -13.79
CA VAL A 34 -17.71 -6.56 -12.49
C VAL A 34 -17.81 -7.61 -11.37
N GLY A 35 -16.82 -7.62 -10.48
CA GLY A 35 -16.69 -8.58 -9.38
C GLY A 35 -16.09 -9.94 -9.78
N ASP A 36 -15.73 -10.15 -11.05
CA ASP A 36 -14.90 -11.30 -11.43
C ASP A 36 -13.51 -11.20 -10.78
N VAL A 37 -12.99 -12.34 -10.35
CA VAL A 37 -11.63 -12.49 -9.82
C VAL A 37 -10.82 -13.33 -10.80
N VAL A 38 -9.67 -12.80 -11.24
CA VAL A 38 -8.78 -13.43 -12.21
C VAL A 38 -7.33 -13.35 -11.72
N ASP A 39 -6.51 -14.31 -12.14
CA ASP A 39 -5.06 -14.17 -11.97
C ASP A 39 -4.51 -13.21 -13.01
N ILE A 40 -3.63 -12.31 -12.59
CA ILE A 40 -2.98 -11.32 -13.44
C ILE A 40 -1.47 -11.33 -13.22
N CYS A 41 -0.74 -11.14 -14.32
CA CYS A 41 0.66 -10.79 -14.31
C CYS A 41 0.80 -9.33 -14.73
N VAL A 42 1.50 -8.53 -13.95
CA VAL A 42 1.68 -7.11 -14.21
C VAL A 42 3.14 -6.72 -14.08
N VAL A 43 3.53 -5.66 -14.78
CA VAL A 43 4.82 -4.99 -14.61
C VAL A 43 4.60 -3.56 -14.18
N SER A 44 5.49 -3.05 -13.32
CA SER A 44 5.48 -1.64 -12.94
C SER A 44 5.79 -0.78 -14.17
N SER A 45 5.05 0.31 -14.33
CA SER A 45 5.31 1.34 -15.35
C SER A 45 5.91 2.58 -14.70
N LYS A 46 6.52 3.46 -15.51
CA LYS A 46 7.15 4.69 -15.05
C LYS A 46 6.16 5.69 -14.40
N ASP A 47 4.85 5.58 -14.69
CA ASP A 47 3.84 6.55 -14.21
C ASP A 47 2.90 5.97 -13.12
N ASP A 48 3.44 5.30 -12.09
CA ASP A 48 2.68 4.78 -10.93
C ASP A 48 1.47 3.90 -11.28
N HIS A 49 1.53 3.23 -12.43
CA HIS A 49 0.50 2.31 -12.89
C HIS A 49 1.11 0.96 -13.23
N PHE A 50 0.30 -0.08 -13.08
CA PHE A 50 0.71 -1.43 -13.45
C PHE A 50 0.20 -1.73 -14.85
N LYS A 51 1.10 -2.16 -15.73
CA LYS A 51 0.74 -2.65 -17.06
C LYS A 51 0.47 -4.15 -16.99
N LEU A 52 -0.70 -4.57 -17.44
CA LEU A 52 -1.05 -5.98 -17.57
C LEU A 52 -0.17 -6.64 -18.64
N VAL A 53 0.50 -7.72 -18.27
CA VAL A 53 1.32 -8.56 -19.17
C VAL A 53 0.52 -9.77 -19.61
N ASP A 54 -0.13 -10.44 -18.66
CA ASP A 54 -0.89 -11.66 -18.91
C ASP A 54 -2.07 -11.78 -17.93
N MET A 55 -3.08 -12.53 -18.35
CA MET A 55 -4.29 -12.78 -17.58
C MET A 55 -4.64 -14.27 -17.64
N GLY A 56 -4.81 -14.87 -16.46
CA GLY A 56 -5.25 -16.25 -16.32
C GLY A 56 -6.61 -16.48 -16.98
N LYS A 57 -6.82 -17.70 -17.46
CA LYS A 57 -8.06 -18.11 -18.15
C LYS A 57 -9.20 -18.40 -17.16
N GLU A 58 -8.87 -18.72 -15.92
CA GLU A 58 -9.83 -19.08 -14.88
C GLU A 58 -10.48 -17.83 -14.29
N ILE A 59 -11.80 -17.77 -14.38
CA ILE A 59 -12.62 -16.72 -13.80
C ILE A 59 -13.28 -17.27 -12.55
N ARG A 60 -13.01 -16.62 -11.41
CA ARG A 60 -13.54 -17.03 -10.11
C ARG A 60 -14.52 -15.99 -9.59
N LYS A 61 -15.42 -16.44 -8.72
CA LYS A 61 -16.31 -15.59 -7.92
C LYS A 61 -16.03 -15.84 -6.45
N ARG A 62 -16.03 -14.76 -5.66
CA ARG A 62 -15.81 -14.79 -4.22
C ARG A 62 -17.12 -14.44 -3.51
N LYS A 63 -17.53 -15.26 -2.54
CA LYS A 63 -18.78 -15.03 -1.76
C LYS A 63 -18.61 -13.87 -0.77
N ASP A 64 -17.38 -13.66 -0.31
CA ASP A 64 -16.95 -12.61 0.60
C ASP A 64 -16.70 -11.26 -0.10
N LEU A 65 -16.86 -11.18 -1.43
CA LEU A 65 -16.56 -9.99 -2.22
C LEU A 65 -17.75 -9.59 -3.09
N ILE A 66 -18.27 -8.37 -2.88
CA ILE A 66 -19.32 -7.79 -3.71
C ILE A 66 -18.83 -6.47 -4.26
N VAL A 67 -18.88 -6.29 -5.58
CA VAL A 67 -18.53 -5.03 -6.23
C VAL A 67 -19.79 -4.42 -6.85
N ARG A 68 -20.14 -3.20 -6.46
CA ARG A 68 -21.30 -2.46 -6.96
C ARG A 68 -20.86 -1.14 -7.59
N PRO A 69 -20.92 -0.99 -8.93
CA PRO A 69 -20.73 0.30 -9.58
C PRO A 69 -21.78 1.30 -9.11
N PHE A 70 -21.39 2.57 -8.93
CA PHE A 70 -22.33 3.67 -8.65
C PHE A 70 -22.10 4.90 -9.52
N GLU A 71 -20.94 4.98 -10.19
CA GLU A 71 -20.67 5.89 -11.30
C GLU A 71 -19.81 5.14 -12.33
N THR A 72 -19.60 5.74 -13.50
CA THR A 72 -18.86 5.15 -14.63
C THR A 72 -17.49 4.56 -14.24
N SER A 73 -16.74 5.25 -13.38
CA SER A 73 -15.39 4.85 -12.95
C SER A 73 -15.29 4.59 -11.44
N LYS A 74 -16.41 4.59 -10.72
CA LYS A 74 -16.44 4.40 -9.26
C LYS A 74 -17.32 3.22 -8.86
N CYS A 75 -16.83 2.46 -7.89
CA CYS A 75 -17.55 1.35 -7.31
C CYS A 75 -17.46 1.37 -5.78
N ASN A 76 -18.47 0.79 -5.16
CA ASN A 76 -18.43 0.34 -3.78
C ASN A 76 -17.95 -1.10 -3.80
N VAL A 77 -16.95 -1.42 -2.98
CA VAL A 77 -16.53 -2.79 -2.74
C VAL A 77 -16.89 -3.18 -1.32
N TYR A 78 -17.58 -4.30 -1.17
CA TYR A 78 -17.92 -4.89 0.11
C TYR A 78 -17.08 -6.14 0.27
N CYS A 79 -16.25 -6.20 1.30
CA CYS A 79 -15.50 -7.41 1.62
C CYS A 79 -15.11 -7.49 3.09
N ASP A 80 -14.64 -8.67 3.48
CA ASP A 80 -14.02 -8.89 4.78
C ASP A 80 -12.62 -8.25 4.81
N ALA A 81 -12.29 -7.64 5.94
CA ALA A 81 -11.05 -6.92 6.15
C ALA A 81 -10.54 -7.13 7.58
N ASP A 82 -9.27 -7.47 7.70
CA ASP A 82 -8.60 -7.66 8.99
C ASP A 82 -8.04 -6.30 9.45
N VAL A 83 -8.30 -5.91 10.70
CA VAL A 83 -7.68 -4.73 11.31
C VAL A 83 -6.24 -5.10 11.69
N ILE A 84 -5.27 -4.61 10.92
CA ILE A 84 -3.87 -5.01 11.08
C ILE A 84 -3.05 -4.01 11.89
N ASP A 85 -3.48 -2.76 11.99
CA ASP A 85 -2.76 -1.72 12.73
C ASP A 85 -3.66 -0.53 13.11
N THR A 86 -3.18 0.26 14.06
CA THR A 86 -3.74 1.54 14.49
C THR A 86 -2.75 2.65 14.19
N CYS A 87 -3.17 3.66 13.45
CA CYS A 87 -2.38 4.83 13.13
C CYS A 87 -3.00 6.10 13.72
N ASP A 88 -2.34 7.25 13.58
CA ASP A 88 -2.90 8.51 14.04
C ASP A 88 -4.16 8.87 13.22
N GLY A 89 -5.34 8.73 13.83
CA GLY A 89 -6.63 9.07 13.25
C GLY A 89 -7.33 7.98 12.41
N TYR A 90 -6.76 6.79 12.24
CA TYR A 90 -7.37 5.72 11.44
C TYR A 90 -6.89 4.31 11.81
N PHE A 91 -7.72 3.31 11.50
CA PHE A 91 -7.35 1.89 11.45
C PHE A 91 -6.82 1.52 10.07
N LEU A 92 -5.74 0.75 10.03
CA LEU A 92 -5.24 0.14 8.80
C LEU A 92 -5.85 -1.24 8.65
N LEU A 93 -6.53 -1.45 7.52
CA LEU A 93 -7.17 -2.71 7.19
C LEU A 93 -6.36 -3.44 6.11
N ASP A 94 -6.26 -4.77 6.17
CA ASP A 94 -5.79 -5.61 5.07
C ASP A 94 -6.93 -6.47 4.53
N THR A 95 -7.04 -6.52 3.22
CA THR A 95 -8.03 -7.34 2.52
C THR A 95 -7.29 -8.35 1.62
N PRO A 96 -7.79 -9.58 1.47
CA PRO A 96 -7.11 -10.59 0.67
C PRO A 96 -6.91 -10.20 -0.81
N VAL A 97 -7.82 -9.40 -1.37
CA VAL A 97 -7.83 -9.09 -2.82
C VAL A 97 -7.39 -7.66 -3.12
N ILE A 98 -7.91 -6.67 -2.38
CA ILE A 98 -7.64 -5.25 -2.64
C ILE A 98 -6.34 -4.80 -1.96
N GLY A 99 -5.90 -5.50 -0.91
CA GLY A 99 -4.77 -5.12 -0.08
C GLY A 99 -5.17 -4.13 1.00
N LYS A 100 -4.32 -3.11 1.20
CA LYS A 100 -4.46 -2.16 2.31
C LYS A 100 -5.55 -1.12 2.06
N ALA A 101 -6.32 -0.82 3.10
CA ALA A 101 -7.31 0.24 3.12
C ALA A 101 -7.27 1.04 4.43
N PHE A 102 -7.64 2.31 4.35
CA PHE A 102 -7.72 3.21 5.51
C PHE A 102 -9.15 3.26 6.04
N PHE A 103 -9.33 3.19 7.36
CA PHE A 103 -10.63 3.40 7.99
C PHE A 103 -10.57 4.47 9.09
N PRO A 104 -11.13 5.67 8.87
CA PRO A 104 -11.02 6.77 9.84
C PRO A 104 -11.68 6.45 11.19
N TYR A 105 -11.06 6.85 12.30
CA TYR A 105 -11.60 6.62 13.65
C TYR A 105 -12.97 7.25 13.87
N LYS A 106 -13.23 8.40 13.26
CA LYS A 106 -14.53 9.07 13.34
C LYS A 106 -15.69 8.25 12.75
N ASP A 107 -15.39 7.32 11.84
CA ASP A 107 -16.35 6.50 11.11
C ASP A 107 -16.36 5.04 11.64
N ALA A 108 -15.42 4.69 12.53
CA ALA A 108 -15.25 3.35 13.06
C ALA A 108 -16.16 3.07 14.28
N PRO A 109 -16.65 1.84 14.46
CA PRO A 109 -17.28 1.40 15.71
C PRO A 109 -16.33 1.56 16.90
N ARG A 110 -16.87 1.79 18.11
CA ARG A 110 -16.06 2.06 19.31
C ARG A 110 -15.26 0.84 19.77
N GLU A 111 -15.77 -0.33 19.46
CA GLU A 111 -15.26 -1.65 19.83
C GLU A 111 -14.26 -2.23 18.83
N MET A 112 -13.94 -1.51 17.75
CA MET A 112 -12.99 -1.99 16.74
C MET A 112 -11.56 -2.00 17.30
N GLU A 113 -10.92 -3.17 17.27
CA GLU A 113 -9.57 -3.41 17.78
C GLU A 113 -8.66 -4.08 16.73
N VAL A 114 -7.34 -3.97 16.92
CA VAL A 114 -6.37 -4.68 16.08
C VAL A 114 -6.53 -6.19 16.29
N GLY A 115 -6.56 -6.94 15.19
CA GLY A 115 -6.82 -8.38 15.17
C GLY A 115 -8.26 -8.75 14.88
N ASP A 116 -9.18 -7.79 14.88
CA ASP A 116 -10.57 -8.05 14.49
C ASP A 116 -10.72 -8.18 12.98
N ALA A 117 -11.76 -8.92 12.56
CA ALA A 117 -12.17 -9.02 11.17
C ALA A 117 -13.57 -8.42 10.99
N TRP A 118 -13.70 -7.51 10.04
CA TRP A 118 -14.93 -6.76 9.80
C TRP A 118 -15.33 -6.79 8.33
N LYS A 119 -16.63 -6.86 8.07
CA LYS A 119 -17.18 -6.66 6.74
C LYS A 119 -17.35 -5.17 6.47
N VAL A 120 -16.59 -4.62 5.53
CA VAL A 120 -16.52 -3.18 5.29
C VAL A 120 -16.98 -2.80 3.89
N ARG A 121 -17.53 -1.59 3.74
CA ARG A 121 -17.73 -0.91 2.45
C ARG A 121 -16.56 0.01 2.17
N MET A 122 -15.84 -0.26 1.08
CA MET A 122 -14.71 0.54 0.62
C MET A 122 -15.03 1.27 -0.68
N ILE A 123 -14.40 2.43 -0.82
CA ILE A 123 -14.35 3.21 -2.06
C ILE A 123 -12.93 3.59 -2.38
N ARG A 124 -12.64 3.74 -3.66
CA ARG A 124 -11.36 4.27 -4.10
C ARG A 124 -11.41 5.80 -4.11
N ARG A 125 -10.49 6.43 -3.40
CA ARG A 125 -10.32 7.89 -3.38
C ARG A 125 -9.08 8.27 -4.19
N LYS A 126 -9.13 9.44 -4.81
CA LYS A 126 -7.99 10.09 -5.45
C LYS A 126 -7.92 11.50 -4.87
N GLU A 127 -6.80 11.85 -4.26
CA GLU A 127 -6.57 13.23 -3.83
C GLU A 127 -6.21 14.11 -5.03
N LYS A 128 -6.66 15.37 -4.98
CA LYS A 128 -6.83 16.21 -6.16
C LYS A 128 -5.54 16.55 -6.93
N LYS A 129 -4.33 16.31 -6.41
CA LYS A 129 -3.11 16.79 -7.10
C LYS A 129 -1.86 15.90 -7.16
N THR A 130 -1.65 14.89 -6.31
CA THR A 130 -0.35 14.16 -6.34
C THR A 130 -0.31 12.77 -5.69
N PHE A 131 -1.41 12.28 -5.11
CA PHE A 131 -1.40 10.99 -4.42
C PHE A 131 -1.84 9.86 -5.34
N PRO A 132 -1.19 8.67 -5.28
CA PRO A 132 -1.76 7.48 -5.86
C PRO A 132 -3.14 7.25 -5.24
N SER A 133 -4.08 6.81 -6.06
CA SER A 133 -5.42 6.49 -5.57
C SER A 133 -5.33 5.43 -4.46
N TYR A 134 -6.08 5.61 -3.38
CA TYR A 134 -6.08 4.69 -2.24
C TYR A 134 -7.49 4.15 -1.96
N TRP A 135 -7.54 3.04 -1.23
CA TRP A 135 -8.80 2.46 -0.75
C TRP A 135 -9.12 2.99 0.64
N MET A 136 -10.36 3.42 0.80
CA MET A 136 -10.87 3.95 2.06
C MET A 136 -12.14 3.20 2.42
N ALA A 137 -12.14 2.55 3.57
CA ALA A 137 -13.34 2.04 4.19
C ALA A 137 -14.19 3.22 4.68
N THR A 138 -15.50 3.11 4.50
CA THR A 138 -16.47 4.17 4.77
C THR A 138 -17.56 3.76 5.72
N GLU A 139 -17.73 2.46 5.94
CA GLU A 139 -18.80 1.89 6.73
C GLU A 139 -18.51 0.42 7.04
N VAL A 140 -18.96 -0.05 8.20
CA VAL A 140 -19.04 -1.47 8.57
C VAL A 140 -20.46 -1.98 8.26
N VAL A 141 -20.57 -3.08 7.53
CA VAL A 141 -21.84 -3.55 6.91
C VAL A 141 -22.36 -4.83 7.58
N GLY A 142 -21.65 -5.40 8.54
CA GLY A 142 -22.05 -6.63 9.22
C GLY A 142 -21.32 -6.83 10.54
N GLU A 143 -21.86 -7.73 11.36
CA GLU A 143 -21.41 -7.97 12.72
C GLU A 143 -20.04 -8.65 12.81
N HIS A 144 -19.38 -8.28 13.90
CA HIS A 144 -18.13 -8.76 14.45
C HIS A 144 -18.03 -10.29 14.48
N SER A 145 -17.08 -10.83 13.72
CA SER A 145 -16.65 -12.21 13.88
C SER A 145 -15.31 -12.21 14.62
N ARG A 146 -15.36 -12.24 15.95
CA ARG A 146 -14.18 -12.46 16.82
C ARG A 146 -13.61 -13.90 16.72
N LEU A 147 -13.99 -14.66 15.69
CA LEU A 147 -13.74 -16.10 15.55
C LEU A 147 -12.28 -16.39 15.16
N SER A 148 -11.51 -16.79 16.17
CA SER A 148 -10.86 -18.12 16.27
C SER A 148 -10.20 -18.70 15.00
N THR A 149 -9.51 -17.89 14.21
CA THR A 149 -8.87 -18.32 12.95
C THR A 149 -7.44 -18.80 13.15
N THR A 150 -7.21 -19.63 14.17
CA THR A 150 -5.99 -20.44 14.29
C THR A 150 -6.14 -21.82 13.64
N GLU A 151 -7.36 -22.31 13.41
CA GLU A 151 -7.58 -23.68 12.91
C GLU A 151 -7.82 -23.79 11.39
N ASP A 152 -8.60 -22.91 10.76
CA ASP A 152 -8.88 -23.06 9.32
C ASP A 152 -7.74 -22.58 8.40
N ARG A 153 -6.84 -21.71 8.88
CA ARG A 153 -5.60 -21.33 8.15
C ARG A 153 -4.49 -22.39 8.24
N ARG A 154 -4.72 -23.50 8.96
CA ARG A 154 -3.73 -24.59 9.13
C ARG A 154 -3.81 -25.66 8.04
N ILE A 155 -4.86 -25.66 7.22
CA ILE A 155 -5.08 -26.69 6.20
C ILE A 155 -4.31 -26.36 4.90
N GLU A 156 -4.08 -25.09 4.55
CA GLU A 156 -3.32 -24.74 3.34
C GLU A 156 -1.78 -24.79 3.50
N ARG A 157 -1.25 -24.96 4.73
CA ARG A 157 0.20 -25.06 4.99
C ARG A 157 0.75 -26.48 5.11
N LYS A 158 -0.06 -27.53 4.91
CA LYS A 158 0.35 -28.93 5.12
C LYS A 158 0.67 -29.73 3.86
N GLU A 159 0.61 -29.16 2.65
CA GLU A 159 0.91 -29.92 1.43
C GLU A 159 2.30 -29.66 0.80
N GLU A 160 3.14 -28.79 1.36
CA GLU A 160 4.53 -28.63 0.93
C GLU A 160 5.50 -29.34 1.88
N THR A 161 5.46 -30.68 1.89
CA THR A 161 6.59 -31.49 2.38
C THR A 161 6.70 -32.77 1.57
N LYS A 162 7.34 -32.67 0.40
CA LYS A 162 8.10 -33.78 -0.20
C LYS A 162 9.44 -33.27 -0.72
N SER A 163 10.40 -33.30 0.21
CA SER A 163 11.79 -33.72 0.02
C SER A 163 12.23 -34.09 -1.39
N ILE A 164 13.21 -33.33 -1.90
CA ILE A 164 14.33 -33.88 -2.68
C ILE A 164 15.61 -33.35 -2.04
N SER A 165 16.40 -34.27 -1.47
CA SER A 165 17.75 -34.04 -0.98
C SER A 165 18.75 -33.93 -2.13
N SER A 166 19.76 -33.07 -2.03
CA SER A 166 21.15 -33.48 -1.77
C SER A 166 22.13 -32.34 -2.03
N GLY A 167 22.95 -32.04 -1.02
CA GLY A 167 24.36 -31.62 -1.09
C GLY A 167 24.72 -30.37 -1.90
N TYR A 168 25.21 -29.33 -1.24
CA TYR A 168 26.65 -29.06 -1.22
C TYR A 168 27.00 -28.01 -0.16
N SER A 169 28.08 -28.35 0.53
CA SER A 169 28.95 -27.66 1.47
C SER A 169 29.00 -26.12 1.52
N SER A 170 29.32 -25.69 2.75
CA SER A 170 30.15 -24.54 3.13
C SER A 170 29.42 -23.26 3.54
N ALA A 171 29.51 -23.02 4.85
CA ALA A 171 29.25 -21.77 5.51
C ALA A 171 29.98 -20.62 4.82
N VAL A 172 29.20 -19.61 4.42
CA VAL A 172 29.69 -18.24 4.29
C VAL A 172 28.84 -17.40 5.22
N SER A 173 29.44 -17.07 6.36
CA SER A 173 28.97 -16.04 7.27
C SER A 173 28.78 -14.76 6.48
N LEU A 174 27.53 -14.35 6.23
CA LEU A 174 27.27 -13.03 5.68
C LEU A 174 27.51 -12.00 6.80
N PRO A 175 28.30 -10.95 6.52
CA PRO A 175 28.69 -9.97 7.53
C PRO A 175 27.47 -9.18 7.97
N SER A 176 27.38 -8.95 9.29
CA SER A 176 26.61 -7.87 9.87
C SER A 176 27.01 -6.56 9.17
N SER A 177 26.16 -6.05 8.28
CA SER A 177 26.39 -4.75 7.67
C SER A 177 26.26 -3.65 8.71
N PRO A 178 27.15 -2.64 8.68
CA PRO A 178 27.33 -1.68 9.74
C PRO A 178 26.14 -0.70 9.79
N THR A 179 25.97 -0.05 10.94
CA THR A 179 25.27 1.23 11.06
C THR A 179 25.75 2.16 9.95
N GLN A 180 24.91 2.38 8.94
CA GLN A 180 25.15 3.43 7.93
C GLN A 180 24.84 4.76 8.60
N ASP A 181 25.89 5.35 9.13
CA ASP A 181 25.93 6.71 9.63
C ASP A 181 26.24 7.67 8.46
N GLU A 182 25.47 8.77 8.38
CA GLU A 182 25.87 10.10 7.86
C GLU A 182 25.88 10.43 6.35
N GLU A 183 25.25 9.68 5.44
CA GLU A 183 25.12 10.16 4.05
C GLU A 183 23.93 11.12 3.85
N TRP A 184 24.21 12.30 3.28
CA TRP A 184 23.20 13.29 2.92
C TRP A 184 22.25 12.74 1.85
N THR A 185 20.99 12.55 2.23
CA THR A 185 19.93 12.03 1.36
C THR A 185 18.98 13.14 0.94
N THR A 186 18.63 13.20 -0.35
CA THR A 186 17.59 14.11 -0.83
C THR A 186 16.22 13.58 -0.48
N VAL A 187 15.41 14.40 0.19
CA VAL A 187 14.02 14.13 0.57
C VAL A 187 13.09 15.15 -0.05
N ILE A 188 11.90 14.70 -0.45
CA ILE A 188 10.78 15.60 -0.75
C ILE A 188 9.91 15.73 0.50
N ILE A 189 9.59 16.97 0.90
CA ILE A 189 8.68 17.19 2.04
C ILE A 189 7.26 16.84 1.61
N THR A 190 6.68 15.84 2.27
CA THR A 190 5.37 15.28 1.91
C THR A 190 4.25 15.74 2.84
N GLY A 191 4.59 16.19 4.05
CA GLY A 191 3.64 16.71 5.01
C GLY A 191 4.31 17.26 6.26
N GLU A 192 3.48 17.76 7.18
CA GLU A 192 3.92 18.26 8.47
C GLU A 192 2.92 17.93 9.58
N SER A 193 3.41 17.95 10.81
CA SER A 193 2.66 17.89 12.05
C SER A 193 3.13 19.02 12.97
N LYS A 194 2.52 19.16 14.15
CA LYS A 194 2.90 20.19 15.13
C LYS A 194 4.39 20.20 15.51
N LYS A 195 5.09 19.06 15.42
CA LYS A 195 6.49 18.91 15.88
C LYS A 195 7.46 18.43 14.80
N PHE A 196 6.96 17.93 13.67
CA PHE A 196 7.80 17.29 12.66
C PHE A 196 7.34 17.66 11.25
N TYR A 197 8.29 17.79 10.32
CA TYR A 197 8.06 17.60 8.90
C TYR A 197 8.29 16.13 8.54
N PHE A 198 7.65 15.67 7.45
CA PHE A 198 7.80 14.32 6.94
C PHE A 198 8.39 14.39 5.53
N GLY A 199 9.56 13.79 5.33
CA GLY A 199 10.24 13.70 4.05
C GLY A 199 10.25 12.28 3.49
N ASN A 200 10.16 12.10 2.17
CA ASN A 200 10.34 10.79 1.53
C ASN A 200 11.56 10.82 0.61
N CYS A 201 12.28 9.70 0.52
CA CYS A 201 13.38 9.51 -0.45
C CYS A 201 13.25 8.16 -1.15
N ALA A 202 13.95 7.99 -2.28
CA ALA A 202 13.85 6.79 -3.12
C ALA A 202 14.21 5.47 -2.40
N MET A 203 14.98 5.54 -1.31
CA MET A 203 15.45 4.36 -0.57
C MET A 203 14.66 4.05 0.70
N LYS A 204 13.78 4.95 1.20
CA LYS A 204 13.09 4.79 2.49
C LYS A 204 11.68 5.40 2.50
N ASP A 205 10.76 4.63 3.11
CA ASP A 205 9.37 5.04 3.37
C ASP A 205 9.31 5.91 4.63
N GLY A 206 9.56 7.22 4.49
CA GLY A 206 9.31 8.22 5.53
C GLY A 206 10.49 8.51 6.47
N ILE A 207 11.00 9.73 6.37
CA ILE A 207 11.99 10.33 7.27
C ILE A 207 11.29 11.42 8.08
N ARG A 208 11.38 11.34 9.42
CA ARG A 208 10.83 12.37 10.32
C ARG A 208 11.86 13.45 10.57
N ILE A 209 11.54 14.70 10.28
CA ILE A 209 12.42 15.86 10.46
C ILE A 209 11.86 16.69 11.61
N CYS A 210 12.54 16.74 12.75
CA CYS A 210 12.12 17.57 13.87
C CYS A 210 12.16 19.06 13.48
N LYS A 211 11.10 19.83 13.79
CA LYS A 211 11.10 21.29 13.52
C LYS A 211 12.22 22.03 14.24
N GLN A 212 12.77 21.45 15.31
CA GLN A 212 13.90 22.00 16.07
C GLN A 212 15.25 21.86 15.35
N LEU A 213 15.37 20.98 14.35
CA LEU A 213 16.58 20.85 13.53
C LEU A 213 16.75 22.00 12.53
N ASN A 214 15.68 22.76 12.33
CA ASN A 214 15.66 23.85 11.38
C ASN A 214 16.12 25.15 12.05
N GLU A 215 17.44 25.33 12.15
CA GLU A 215 18.07 26.46 12.83
C GLU A 215 17.68 27.83 12.23
N SER A 216 17.27 27.85 10.96
CA SER A 216 16.83 29.06 10.25
C SER A 216 15.41 29.50 10.60
N GLY A 217 14.61 28.66 11.27
CA GLY A 217 13.20 28.92 11.58
C GLY A 217 12.28 29.00 10.35
N VAL A 218 12.76 28.62 9.16
CA VAL A 218 12.02 28.71 7.89
C VAL A 218 11.15 27.47 7.70
N ASP A 219 9.82 27.61 7.71
CA ASP A 219 8.93 26.47 7.49
C ASP A 219 9.29 25.71 6.20
N LEU A 220 9.52 24.39 6.31
CA LEU A 220 9.83 23.56 5.15
C LEU A 220 8.60 23.44 4.27
N GLU A 221 8.78 23.76 2.99
CA GLU A 221 7.68 23.80 2.05
C GLU A 221 7.33 22.40 1.55
N ARG A 222 6.04 22.04 1.62
CA ARG A 222 5.55 20.78 1.06
C ARG A 222 5.77 20.75 -0.46
N GLY A 223 6.37 19.66 -0.94
CA GLY A 223 6.73 19.46 -2.35
C GLY A 223 8.12 19.97 -2.70
N SER A 224 8.78 20.71 -1.80
CA SER A 224 10.16 21.14 -1.97
C SER A 224 11.13 20.03 -1.54
N PHE A 225 12.31 20.03 -2.17
CA PHE A 225 13.34 19.04 -1.94
C PHE A 225 14.41 19.61 -1.01
N TYR A 226 14.82 18.82 -0.02
CA TYR A 226 15.86 19.19 0.93
C TYR A 226 16.85 18.04 1.05
N ARG A 227 18.05 18.34 1.53
CA ARG A 227 19.01 17.30 1.90
C ARG A 227 18.93 17.11 3.40
N VAL A 228 18.87 15.86 3.84
CA VAL A 228 18.89 15.50 5.26
C VAL A 228 19.91 14.40 5.51
N LYS A 229 20.58 14.46 6.65
CA LYS A 229 21.16 13.24 7.25
C LYS A 229 20.11 12.61 8.13
N TRP A 230 20.08 11.29 8.19
CA TRP A 230 19.12 10.57 9.02
C TRP A 230 19.77 9.35 9.66
N THR A 231 19.17 8.91 10.76
CA THR A 231 19.55 7.67 11.45
C THR A 231 18.31 6.82 11.66
N LYS A 232 18.53 5.50 11.82
CA LYS A 232 17.47 4.55 12.13
C LYS A 232 17.58 4.12 13.59
N ALA A 233 16.61 4.52 14.40
CA ALA A 233 16.52 4.12 15.79
C ALA A 233 16.25 2.61 15.92
N ARG A 234 16.54 2.04 17.10
CA ARG A 234 16.36 0.60 17.39
C ARG A 234 14.92 0.11 17.22
N ASN A 235 13.95 1.00 17.41
CA ASN A 235 12.52 0.73 17.18
C ASN A 235 12.12 0.77 15.69
N GLY A 236 13.08 0.96 14.77
CA GLY A 236 12.86 1.02 13.33
C GLY A 236 12.48 2.41 12.80
N THR A 237 12.27 3.40 13.67
CA THR A 237 11.93 4.78 13.28
C THR A 237 13.12 5.44 12.60
N ILE A 238 12.87 6.16 11.50
CA ILE A 238 13.89 6.91 10.77
C ILE A 238 13.69 8.40 11.03
N GLU A 239 14.70 9.03 11.63
CA GLU A 239 14.67 10.44 12.03
C GLU A 239 15.86 11.19 11.44
N ALA A 240 15.60 12.39 10.93
CA ALA A 240 16.66 13.28 10.46
C ALA A 240 17.49 13.76 11.65
N THR A 241 18.79 13.76 11.47
CA THR A 241 19.77 14.28 12.44
C THR A 241 20.37 15.60 11.99
N ASP A 242 20.25 15.93 10.70
CA ASP A 242 20.74 17.17 10.10
C ASP A 242 19.88 17.52 8.87
N LEU A 243 19.78 18.81 8.56
CA LEU A 243 18.94 19.36 7.49
C LEU A 243 19.62 20.54 6.82
N ASP A 244 19.76 20.48 5.50
CA ASP A 244 20.16 21.63 4.71
C ASP A 244 19.01 22.65 4.68
N SER A 245 19.29 23.87 5.10
CA SER A 245 18.28 24.94 5.22
C SER A 245 17.82 25.50 3.88
N THR A 246 18.55 25.22 2.79
CA THR A 246 18.20 25.71 1.44
C THR A 246 17.47 24.63 0.64
N PRO A 247 16.27 24.91 0.10
CA PRO A 247 15.59 23.96 -0.78
C PRO A 247 16.38 23.77 -2.08
N LEU A 248 16.46 22.53 -2.55
CA LEU A 248 17.03 22.21 -3.85
C LEU A 248 16.07 22.64 -4.96
N HIS A 249 16.50 23.58 -5.80
CA HIS A 249 15.78 23.94 -7.02
C HIS A 249 16.09 22.92 -8.12
N LEU A 250 15.15 22.01 -8.40
CA LEU A 250 15.29 20.95 -9.41
C LEU A 250 15.18 21.45 -10.86
N ASN A 251 15.82 22.57 -11.20
CA ASN A 251 15.77 23.11 -12.56
C ASN A 251 16.64 22.33 -13.57
N ASN A 252 17.42 21.31 -13.14
CA ASN A 252 18.45 20.68 -13.98
C ASN A 252 18.67 19.17 -13.76
N PHE A 253 17.72 18.39 -13.23
CA PHE A 253 17.87 16.93 -13.27
C PHE A 253 17.44 16.39 -14.64
N GLN A 254 18.41 16.26 -15.56
CA GLN A 254 18.27 15.34 -16.68
C GLN A 254 18.29 13.92 -16.11
N LEU A 255 17.13 13.25 -16.15
CA LEU A 255 17.01 11.82 -15.86
C LEU A 255 17.67 11.05 -17.00
N GLU A 256 18.92 10.63 -16.82
CA GLU A 256 19.53 9.51 -17.56
C GLU A 256 19.00 8.16 -17.06
#